data_AF-A0A3B8MP29-F1
#
_entry.id   AF-A0A3B8MP29-F1
#
_cell.length_a   1.000
_cell.length_b   1.000
_cell.length_c   1.000
_cell.angle_alpha   90.00
_cell.angle_beta   90.00
_cell.angle_gamma   90.00
#
_symmetry.space_group_name_H-M   'P 1'
#
loop_
_entity.id
_entity.type
_entity.pdbx_description
1 polymer ?
#
loop_
_entity_poly.entity_id
_entity_poly.type
_entity_poly.pdbx_seq_one_letter_code
_entity_poly.pdbx_strand_id
1 'polypeptide(L)'
;QGYGRYASICGTYALDGLRLQIDRTQRDPFASPTMMRVFASVSETGVDVSSLESRIRSVALADYLTRRLAVEIDELGVEVNGSGNSGRIHIARPGQEVLERTSVQIKGAELEARVYAGLPARGRRIDGRGAEVLLLEALPGVLAAALSNLRDNPDAVKRHLNVCEDQDDLRSRLADMGLVAFVADG
;
A
#
# COMPACT_ATOMS: atom_id res chain seq x y z
N GLN A 1 26.36 6.05 -14.15
CA GLN A 1 26.75 4.82 -13.43
C GLN A 1 26.00 3.62 -14.03
N GLY A 2 26.54 2.40 -13.93
CA GLY A 2 25.84 1.20 -14.41
C GLY A 2 24.65 0.82 -13.52
N TYR A 3 23.61 0.23 -14.11
CA TYR A 3 22.33 -0.03 -13.45
C TYR A 3 22.42 -0.80 -12.13
N GLY A 4 23.25 -1.84 -12.07
CA GLY A 4 23.42 -2.68 -10.87
C GLY A 4 23.92 -1.91 -9.63
N ARG A 5 24.39 -0.68 -9.78
CA ARG A 5 24.73 0.17 -8.62
C ARG A 5 23.52 0.66 -7.83
N TYR A 6 22.28 0.50 -8.31
CA TYR A 6 21.09 0.65 -7.45
C TYR A 6 21.14 -0.29 -6.23
N ALA A 7 21.91 -1.37 -6.24
CA ALA A 7 22.13 -2.17 -5.03
C ALA A 7 22.67 -1.36 -3.84
N SER A 8 23.38 -0.25 -4.08
CA SER A 8 23.93 0.59 -3.01
C SER A 8 22.89 1.47 -2.31
N ILE A 9 21.66 1.57 -2.83
CA ILE A 9 20.57 2.33 -2.21
C ILE A 9 19.63 1.44 -1.38
N CYS A 10 19.94 0.14 -1.22
CA CYS A 10 19.23 -0.69 -0.26
C CYS A 10 19.50 -0.18 1.15
N GLY A 11 18.46 -0.04 1.96
CA GLY A 11 18.57 0.54 3.29
C GLY A 11 17.25 1.15 3.77
N THR A 12 17.34 1.82 4.92
CA THR A 12 16.22 2.52 5.55
C THR A 12 16.51 4.01 5.57
N TYR A 13 15.52 4.79 5.16
CA TYR A 13 15.60 6.23 4.99
C TYR A 13 14.41 6.88 5.70
N ALA A 14 14.69 7.92 6.48
CA ALA A 14 13.65 8.81 6.98
C ALA A 14 13.28 9.80 5.86
N LEU A 15 11.99 9.93 5.60
CA LEU A 15 11.42 10.97 4.75
C LEU A 15 10.46 11.78 5.64
N ASP A 16 9.95 12.90 5.13
CA ASP A 16 9.01 13.70 5.91
C ASP A 16 7.70 12.91 6.13
N GLY A 17 7.31 12.75 7.40
CA GLY A 17 6.11 12.01 7.82
C GLY A 17 6.12 10.49 7.61
N LEU A 18 7.17 9.90 7.02
CA LEU A 18 7.21 8.46 6.73
C LEU A 18 8.63 7.89 6.70
N ARG A 19 8.74 6.56 6.77
CA ARG A 19 10.01 5.83 6.67
C ARG A 19 9.98 4.91 5.47
N LEU A 20 10.95 5.07 4.57
CA LEU A 20 11.13 4.22 3.39
C LEU A 20 12.20 3.17 3.67
N GLN A 21 11.89 1.92 3.36
CA GLN A 21 12.85 0.83 3.33
C GLN A 21 12.93 0.24 1.94
N ILE A 22 14.12 0.26 1.35
CA ILE A 22 14.42 -0.38 0.07
C ILE A 22 15.03 -1.75 0.38
N ASP A 23 14.22 -2.80 0.26
CA ASP A 23 14.61 -4.17 0.63
C ASP A 23 15.52 -4.80 -0.41
N ARG A 24 15.16 -4.64 -1.69
CA ARG A 24 15.88 -5.21 -2.81
C ARG A 24 15.67 -4.39 -4.06
N THR A 25 16.75 -4.03 -4.75
CA THR A 25 16.69 -3.40 -6.06
C THR A 25 16.74 -4.42 -7.21
N GLN A 26 16.14 -4.05 -8.33
CA GLN A 26 16.20 -4.86 -9.56
C GLN A 26 17.61 -4.85 -10.14
N ARG A 27 18.07 -5.98 -10.70
CA ARG A 27 19.47 -6.12 -11.17
C ARG A 27 19.71 -5.49 -12.55
N ASP A 28 18.64 -5.36 -13.32
CA ASP A 28 18.59 -4.69 -14.62
C ASP A 28 17.18 -4.08 -14.82
N PRO A 29 17.00 -3.17 -15.79
CA PRO A 29 15.72 -2.48 -15.99
C PRO A 29 14.53 -3.36 -16.38
N PHE A 30 14.77 -4.61 -16.81
CA PHE A 30 13.73 -5.55 -17.26
C PHE A 30 13.50 -6.70 -16.27
N ALA A 31 14.25 -6.75 -15.16
CA ALA A 31 14.07 -7.74 -14.12
C ALA A 31 12.84 -7.47 -13.27
N SER A 32 12.53 -8.38 -12.34
CA SER A 32 11.51 -8.14 -11.31
C SER A 32 11.78 -6.83 -10.58
N PRO A 33 10.74 -6.02 -10.32
CA PRO A 33 10.88 -4.66 -9.82
C PRO A 33 11.51 -4.61 -8.43
N THR A 34 12.02 -3.43 -8.10
CA THR A 34 12.53 -3.13 -6.76
C THR A 34 11.41 -3.27 -5.74
N MET A 35 11.68 -3.96 -4.64
CA MET A 35 10.74 -4.15 -3.53
C MET A 35 11.05 -3.14 -2.43
N MET A 36 10.01 -2.45 -1.96
CA MET A 36 10.11 -1.43 -0.94
C MET A 36 8.98 -1.55 0.07
N ARG A 37 9.25 -1.08 1.28
CA ARG A 37 8.28 -0.92 2.35
C ARG A 37 8.23 0.53 2.78
N VAL A 38 7.03 1.03 2.96
CA VAL A 38 6.80 2.37 3.49
C VAL A 38 6.06 2.24 4.80
N PHE A 39 6.57 2.92 5.82
CA PHE A 39 6.01 2.91 7.16
C PHE A 39 5.47 4.30 7.50
N ALA A 40 4.28 4.34 8.08
CA ALA A 40 3.64 5.56 8.57
C ALA A 40 2.88 5.27 9.88
N SER A 41 2.49 6.34 10.58
CA SER A 41 1.61 6.20 11.74
C SER A 41 0.16 5.99 11.29
N VAL A 42 -0.57 5.12 11.98
CA VAL A 42 -2.02 4.95 11.78
C VAL A 42 -2.76 6.27 12.01
N SER A 43 -2.24 7.14 12.90
CA SER A 43 -2.83 8.47 13.13
C SER A 43 -2.94 9.33 11.87
N GLU A 44 -2.09 9.08 10.86
CA GLU A 44 -2.16 9.79 9.57
C GLU A 44 -3.42 9.45 8.76
N THR A 45 -4.09 8.34 9.07
CA THR A 45 -5.34 7.95 8.41
C THR A 45 -6.56 8.65 9.00
N GLY A 46 -6.41 9.31 10.17
CA GLY A 46 -7.53 9.82 10.96
C GLY A 46 -8.32 8.75 11.70
N VAL A 47 -7.95 7.46 11.57
CA VAL A 47 -8.58 6.35 12.29
C VAL A 47 -7.99 6.25 13.69
N ASP A 48 -8.87 6.16 14.70
CA ASP A 48 -8.46 5.89 16.07
C ASP A 48 -7.92 4.46 16.18
N VAL A 49 -6.69 4.33 16.67
CA VAL A 49 -6.01 3.05 16.91
C VAL A 49 -6.81 2.15 17.86
N SER A 50 -7.55 2.73 18.82
CA SER A 50 -8.43 1.97 19.71
C SER A 50 -9.54 1.23 18.95
N SER A 51 -9.97 1.77 17.80
CA SER A 51 -10.96 1.12 16.94
C SER A 51 -10.39 -0.05 16.14
N LEU A 52 -9.10 -0.36 16.27
CA LEU A 52 -8.43 -1.42 15.52
C LEU A 52 -8.04 -2.62 16.39
N GLU A 53 -8.53 -2.68 17.64
CA GLU A 53 -8.33 -3.80 18.56
C GLU A 53 -8.83 -5.12 17.98
N SER A 54 -9.91 -5.07 17.20
CA SER A 54 -10.42 -6.23 16.47
C SER A 54 -9.57 -6.53 15.23
N ARG A 55 -9.15 -7.80 15.07
CA ARG A 55 -8.36 -8.26 13.91
C ARG A 55 -9.06 -7.91 12.59
N ILE A 56 -10.38 -8.09 12.49
CA ILE A 56 -11.11 -7.80 11.24
C ILE A 56 -11.08 -6.31 10.90
N ARG A 57 -11.11 -5.42 11.90
CA ARG A 57 -11.03 -3.96 11.68
C ARG A 57 -9.65 -3.55 11.19
N SER A 58 -8.58 -4.15 11.75
CA SER A 58 -7.22 -3.97 11.23
C SER A 58 -7.07 -4.45 9.78
N VAL A 59 -7.65 -5.60 9.44
CA VAL A 59 -7.65 -6.15 8.07
C VAL A 59 -8.45 -5.25 7.12
N ALA A 60 -9.62 -4.76 7.54
CA ALA A 60 -10.47 -3.89 6.74
C ALA A 60 -9.82 -2.52 6.50
N LEU A 61 -9.12 -1.94 7.49
CA LEU A 61 -8.34 -0.71 7.27
C LEU A 61 -7.21 -0.93 6.27
N ALA A 62 -6.47 -2.04 6.40
CA ALA A 62 -5.41 -2.40 5.47
C ALA A 62 -5.93 -2.61 4.04
N ASP A 63 -7.09 -3.25 3.89
CA ASP A 63 -7.75 -3.45 2.58
C ASP A 63 -8.17 -2.12 1.97
N TYR A 64 -8.84 -1.25 2.75
CA TYR A 64 -9.23 0.09 2.30
C TYR A 64 -8.03 0.91 1.83
N LEU A 65 -6.95 0.95 2.62
CA LEU A 65 -5.76 1.68 2.21
C LEU A 65 -5.09 1.05 0.98
N THR A 66 -5.05 -0.28 0.87
CA THR A 66 -4.51 -0.94 -0.32
C THR A 66 -5.27 -0.52 -1.57
N ARG A 67 -6.61 -0.51 -1.51
CA ARG A 67 -7.46 -0.04 -2.62
C ARG A 67 -7.18 1.41 -2.95
N ARG A 68 -7.01 2.25 -1.93
CA ARG A 68 -6.75 3.67 -2.12
C ARG A 68 -5.41 3.92 -2.78
N LEU A 69 -4.34 3.31 -2.26
CA LEU A 69 -3.01 3.33 -2.87
C LEU A 69 -3.04 2.86 -4.33
N ALA A 70 -3.78 1.80 -4.63
CA ALA A 70 -3.88 1.29 -5.99
C ALA A 70 -4.47 2.31 -6.98
N VAL A 71 -5.44 3.12 -6.54
CA VAL A 71 -6.03 4.19 -7.36
C VAL A 71 -5.10 5.41 -7.42
N GLU A 72 -4.52 5.84 -6.30
CA GLU A 72 -3.58 6.98 -6.31
C GLU A 72 -2.36 6.70 -7.21
N ILE A 73 -1.90 5.45 -7.27
CA ILE A 73 -0.85 5.01 -8.20
C ILE A 73 -1.29 5.15 -9.66
N ASP A 74 -2.56 4.85 -9.97
CA ASP A 74 -3.10 4.99 -11.33
C ASP A 74 -3.29 6.47 -11.71
N GLU A 75 -3.80 7.27 -10.78
CA GLU A 75 -4.10 8.70 -11.00
C GLU A 75 -2.83 9.55 -11.11
N LEU A 76 -1.80 9.27 -10.32
CA LEU A 76 -0.55 10.01 -10.38
C LEU A 76 0.13 9.88 -11.75
N GLY A 77 -0.11 8.77 -12.47
CA GLY A 77 0.27 8.61 -13.87
C GLY A 77 1.77 8.81 -14.13
N VAL A 78 2.63 8.63 -13.13
CA VAL A 78 4.08 8.89 -13.26
C VAL A 78 4.68 7.87 -14.21
N GLU A 79 4.83 8.31 -15.45
CA GLU A 79 5.74 7.69 -16.41
C GLU A 79 7.03 8.49 -16.40
N VAL A 80 7.94 8.16 -15.48
CA VAL A 80 9.33 8.55 -15.70
C VAL A 80 9.81 7.76 -16.91
N ASN A 81 9.85 8.41 -18.08
CA ASN A 81 10.30 7.81 -19.33
C ASN A 81 11.59 7.02 -19.12
N GLY A 82 11.53 5.70 -19.32
CA GLY A 82 12.67 4.84 -19.09
C GLY A 82 12.54 3.49 -19.79
N SER A 83 13.68 2.83 -19.97
CA SER A 83 13.74 1.54 -20.65
C SER A 83 13.08 0.44 -19.80
N GLY A 84 12.26 -0.42 -20.42
CA GLY A 84 11.75 -1.63 -19.76
C GLY A 84 10.61 -1.42 -18.76
N ASN A 85 9.73 -0.45 -18.98
CA ASN A 85 8.64 -0.07 -18.05
C ASN A 85 9.13 0.47 -16.69
N SER A 86 10.39 0.91 -16.60
CA SER A 86 10.89 1.62 -15.43
C SER A 86 10.17 2.96 -15.24
N GLY A 87 10.12 3.46 -14.01
CA GLY A 87 9.50 4.74 -13.67
C GLY A 87 8.11 4.64 -13.06
N ARG A 88 7.61 3.42 -12.82
CA ARG A 88 6.27 3.17 -12.29
C ARG A 88 6.32 2.56 -10.89
N ILE A 89 5.32 2.92 -10.08
CA ILE A 89 5.04 2.33 -8.77
C ILE A 89 3.91 1.31 -8.95
N HIS A 90 3.96 0.22 -8.19
CA HIS A 90 2.95 -0.82 -8.19
C HIS A 90 2.67 -1.30 -6.77
N ILE A 91 1.44 -1.74 -6.54
CA ILE A 91 1.01 -2.44 -5.33
C ILE A 91 0.24 -3.70 -5.72
N ALA A 92 0.26 -4.73 -4.87
CA ALA A 92 -0.58 -5.90 -5.07
C ALA A 92 -2.06 -5.51 -4.89
N ARG A 93 -2.83 -5.52 -5.99
CA ARG A 93 -4.22 -5.05 -6.03
C ARG A 93 -5.18 -6.10 -5.43
N PRO A 94 -6.14 -5.70 -4.59
CA PRO A 94 -7.15 -6.60 -4.07
C PRO A 94 -8.26 -6.84 -5.11
N GLY A 95 -8.94 -7.99 -4.99
CA GLY A 95 -10.19 -8.29 -5.69
C GLY A 95 -11.39 -7.67 -4.99
N GLN A 96 -12.57 -8.27 -5.17
CA GLN A 96 -13.79 -7.85 -4.44
C GLN A 96 -13.71 -8.25 -2.96
N GLU A 97 -12.92 -9.27 -2.64
CA GLU A 97 -12.78 -9.85 -1.32
C GLU A 97 -11.88 -8.99 -0.42
N VAL A 98 -12.28 -8.86 0.84
CA VAL A 98 -11.47 -8.31 1.92
C VAL A 98 -10.70 -9.46 2.56
N LEU A 99 -9.40 -9.54 2.30
CA LEU A 99 -8.51 -10.57 2.84
C LEU A 99 -7.35 -9.91 3.59
N GLU A 100 -6.88 -10.57 4.63
CA GLU A 100 -5.60 -10.25 5.24
C GLU A 100 -4.48 -10.50 4.21
N ARG A 101 -3.72 -9.44 3.90
CA ARG A 101 -2.68 -9.45 2.88
C ARG A 101 -1.41 -8.80 3.41
N THR A 102 -0.34 -8.94 2.63
CA THR A 102 0.93 -8.26 2.92
C THR A 102 1.10 -6.96 2.16
N SER A 103 0.14 -6.56 1.31
CA SER A 103 0.21 -5.29 0.56
C SER A 103 0.19 -4.09 1.49
N VAL A 104 -0.68 -4.13 2.49
CA VAL A 104 -0.71 -3.23 3.63
C VAL A 104 -0.92 -4.07 4.88
N GLN A 105 -0.21 -3.75 5.96
CA GLN A 105 -0.41 -4.35 7.28
C GLN A 105 -0.54 -3.24 8.32
N ILE A 106 -1.45 -3.43 9.27
CA ILE A 106 -1.58 -2.57 10.45
C ILE A 106 -1.10 -3.37 11.67
N LYS A 107 -0.16 -2.83 12.44
CA LYS A 107 0.39 -3.45 13.65
C LYS A 107 0.43 -2.41 14.76
N GLY A 108 -0.59 -2.44 15.63
CA GLY A 108 -0.76 -1.40 16.64
C GLY A 108 -0.92 -0.03 15.98
N ALA A 109 -0.04 0.91 16.33
CA ALA A 109 -0.06 2.27 15.77
C ALA A 109 0.76 2.43 14.48
N GLU A 110 1.40 1.37 13.96
CA GLU A 110 2.21 1.44 12.74
C GLU A 110 1.50 0.80 11.55
N LEU A 111 1.60 1.49 10.42
CA LEU A 111 1.17 1.06 9.10
C LEU A 111 2.39 0.67 8.26
N GLU A 112 2.36 -0.49 7.62
CA GLU A 112 3.38 -0.95 6.67
C GLU A 112 2.73 -1.18 5.30
N ALA A 113 3.08 -0.39 4.29
CA ALA A 113 2.69 -0.59 2.90
C ALA A 113 3.85 -1.18 2.09
N ARG A 114 3.62 -2.27 1.36
CA ARG A 114 4.59 -2.93 0.48
C ARG A 114 4.32 -2.56 -0.96
N VAL A 115 5.28 -1.89 -1.57
CA VAL A 115 5.19 -1.42 -2.95
C VAL A 115 6.37 -1.93 -3.76
N TYR A 116 6.16 -1.97 -5.07
CA TYR A 116 7.17 -2.29 -6.05
C TYR A 116 7.42 -1.07 -6.91
N ALA A 117 8.66 -0.87 -7.36
CA ALA A 117 8.96 0.19 -8.32
C ALA A 117 9.99 -0.24 -9.35
N GLY A 118 9.75 0.13 -10.59
CA GLY A 118 10.76 0.04 -11.63
C GLY A 118 11.73 1.22 -11.48
N LEU A 119 12.95 1.01 -10.99
CA LEU A 119 13.92 2.11 -10.87
C LEU A 119 14.36 2.62 -12.26
N PRO A 120 14.31 3.94 -12.54
CA PRO A 120 14.52 4.51 -13.87
C PRO A 120 15.88 4.24 -14.50
N ALA A 121 15.88 4.07 -15.83
CA ALA A 121 17.09 3.80 -16.61
C ALA A 121 17.06 4.39 -18.03
N ARG A 122 18.27 4.63 -18.55
CA ARG A 122 18.54 4.87 -19.98
C ARG A 122 19.41 3.72 -20.50
N GLY A 123 18.79 2.70 -21.09
CA GLY A 123 19.45 1.43 -21.36
C GLY A 123 19.95 0.80 -20.07
N ARG A 124 21.24 0.43 -19.98
CA ARG A 124 21.86 -0.14 -18.76
C ARG A 124 22.49 0.89 -17.82
N ARG A 125 22.16 2.17 -17.98
CA ARG A 125 22.65 3.26 -17.12
C ARG A 125 21.54 3.75 -16.20
N ILE A 126 21.91 4.03 -14.95
CA ILE A 126 21.03 4.65 -13.96
C ILE A 126 20.53 6.00 -14.48
N ASP A 127 19.23 6.26 -14.40
CA ASP A 127 18.66 7.60 -14.48
C ASP A 127 18.40 8.12 -13.07
N GLY A 128 19.38 8.82 -12.50
CA GLY A 128 19.34 9.27 -11.12
C GLY A 128 18.27 10.34 -10.86
N ARG A 129 18.06 11.25 -11.82
CA ARG A 129 17.00 12.28 -11.71
C ARG A 129 15.63 11.62 -11.76
N GLY A 130 15.46 10.61 -12.61
CA GLY A 130 14.25 9.83 -12.64
C GLY A 130 13.99 9.11 -11.31
N ALA A 131 15.03 8.49 -10.73
CA ALA A 131 14.91 7.82 -9.44
C ALA A 131 14.60 8.79 -8.29
N GLU A 132 15.18 9.99 -8.32
CA GLU A 132 14.89 11.07 -7.38
C GLU A 132 13.41 11.44 -7.42
N VAL A 133 12.86 11.76 -8.60
CA VAL A 133 11.44 12.07 -8.77
C VAL A 133 10.56 10.89 -8.31
N LEU A 134 10.91 9.66 -8.69
CA LEU A 134 10.13 8.47 -8.33
C LEU A 134 10.09 8.22 -6.81
N LEU A 135 11.24 8.32 -6.14
CA LEU A 135 11.39 7.92 -4.74
C LEU A 135 11.09 9.06 -3.76
N LEU A 136 11.35 10.31 -4.14
CA LEU A 136 11.26 11.46 -3.24
C LEU A 136 10.04 12.35 -3.51
N GLU A 137 9.41 12.24 -4.67
CA GLU A 137 8.21 13.02 -5.00
C GLU A 137 7.01 12.10 -5.22
N ALA A 138 7.10 11.18 -6.18
CA ALA A 138 5.97 10.34 -6.57
C ALA A 138 5.53 9.38 -5.46
N LEU A 139 6.47 8.61 -4.89
CA LEU A 139 6.15 7.64 -3.85
C LEU A 139 5.57 8.30 -2.57
N PRO A 140 6.19 9.35 -2.01
CA PRO A 140 5.60 10.09 -0.90
C PRO A 140 4.24 10.73 -1.27
N GLY A 141 4.12 11.26 -2.49
CA GLY A 141 2.87 11.87 -2.98
C GLY A 141 1.70 10.89 -3.04
N VAL A 142 1.90 9.68 -3.59
CA VAL A 142 0.90 8.60 -3.60
C VAL A 142 0.45 8.26 -2.18
N LEU A 143 1.40 8.10 -1.26
CA LEU A 143 1.05 7.74 0.12
C LEU A 143 0.29 8.87 0.80
N ALA A 144 0.77 10.11 0.66
CA ALA A 144 0.13 11.28 1.25
C ALA A 144 -1.30 11.47 0.73
N ALA A 145 -1.52 11.34 -0.59
CA ALA A 145 -2.85 11.41 -1.18
C ALA A 145 -3.77 10.31 -0.65
N ALA A 146 -3.26 9.07 -0.54
CA ALA A 146 -4.05 7.97 0.00
C ALA A 146 -4.42 8.20 1.47
N LEU A 147 -3.46 8.58 2.32
CA LEU A 147 -3.69 8.86 3.74
C LEU A 147 -4.65 10.05 3.95
N SER A 148 -4.48 11.13 3.19
CA SER A 148 -5.41 12.27 3.20
C SER A 148 -6.81 11.86 2.78
N ASN A 149 -6.96 11.02 1.76
CA ASN A 149 -8.28 10.55 1.35
C ASN A 149 -9.02 9.82 2.48
N LEU A 150 -8.33 8.96 3.25
CA LEU A 150 -8.92 8.29 4.41
C LEU A 150 -9.37 9.32 5.46
N ARG A 151 -8.53 10.30 5.74
CA ARG A 151 -8.78 11.37 6.72
C ARG A 151 -9.97 12.26 6.32
N ASP A 152 -10.08 12.56 5.03
CA ASP A 152 -11.09 13.46 4.47
C ASP A 152 -12.43 12.74 4.22
N ASN A 153 -12.43 11.40 4.20
CA ASN A 153 -13.63 10.58 3.97
C ASN A 153 -13.90 9.60 5.13
N PRO A 154 -13.99 10.08 6.39
CA PRO A 154 -14.09 9.23 7.57
C PRO A 154 -15.34 8.34 7.55
N ASP A 155 -16.45 8.83 6.98
CA ASP A 155 -17.69 8.04 6.85
C ASP A 155 -17.54 6.86 5.89
N ALA A 156 -16.77 7.02 4.80
CA ALA A 156 -16.51 5.94 3.86
C ALA A 156 -15.61 4.86 4.49
N VAL A 157 -14.57 5.29 5.22
CA VAL A 157 -13.69 4.38 5.97
C VAL A 157 -14.50 3.65 7.04
N LYS A 158 -15.28 4.38 7.85
CA LYS A 158 -16.13 3.79 8.89
C LYS A 158 -17.13 2.79 8.32
N ARG A 159 -17.78 3.12 7.21
CA ARG A 159 -18.69 2.18 6.52
C ARG A 159 -17.98 0.91 6.10
N HIS A 160 -16.79 1.02 5.51
CA HIS A 160 -16.02 -0.14 5.07
C HIS A 160 -15.62 -1.03 6.25
N LEU A 161 -15.12 -0.44 7.34
CA LEU A 161 -14.78 -1.15 8.58
C LEU A 161 -15.99 -1.89 9.16
N ASN A 162 -17.13 -1.19 9.30
CA ASN A 162 -18.34 -1.76 9.89
C ASN A 162 -18.90 -2.91 9.04
N VAL A 163 -18.94 -2.77 7.72
CA VAL A 163 -19.43 -3.84 6.83
C VAL A 163 -18.56 -5.10 6.92
N CYS A 164 -17.26 -4.95 7.11
CA CYS A 164 -16.37 -6.10 7.31
C CYS A 164 -16.58 -6.74 8.68
N GLU A 165 -16.76 -5.93 9.72
CA GLU A 165 -17.03 -6.39 11.08
C GLU A 165 -18.37 -7.11 11.19
N ASP A 166 -19.44 -6.54 10.62
CA ASP A 166 -20.77 -7.16 10.56
C ASP A 166 -20.72 -8.52 9.84
N GLN A 167 -20.00 -8.61 8.72
CA GLN A 167 -19.84 -9.87 7.99
C GLN A 167 -19.07 -10.93 8.79
N ASP A 168 -18.06 -10.52 9.55
CA ASP A 168 -17.30 -11.44 10.40
C ASP A 168 -18.12 -11.93 11.59
N ASP A 169 -18.85 -11.04 12.25
CA ASP A 169 -19.75 -11.37 13.35
C ASP A 169 -20.88 -12.29 12.89
N LEU A 170 -21.57 -11.96 11.78
CA LEU A 170 -22.63 -12.81 11.21
C LEU A 170 -22.11 -14.22 10.91
N ARG A 171 -20.93 -14.33 10.30
CA ARG A 171 -20.31 -15.63 9.99
C ARG A 171 -19.98 -16.43 11.25
N SER A 172 -19.51 -15.75 12.31
CA SER A 172 -19.16 -16.39 13.57
C SER A 172 -20.35 -17.02 14.30
N ARG A 173 -21.55 -16.43 14.13
CA ARG A 173 -22.79 -16.87 14.80
C ARG A 173 -23.54 -17.99 14.09
N LEU A 174 -23.20 -18.31 12.85
CA LEU A 174 -23.93 -19.32 12.06
C LEU A 174 -24.02 -20.66 12.79
N ALA A 175 -22.90 -21.15 13.33
CA ALA A 175 -22.84 -22.44 14.03
C ALA A 175 -23.73 -22.47 15.27
N ASP A 176 -23.70 -21.41 16.09
CA ASP A 176 -24.51 -21.28 17.30
C ASP A 176 -26.02 -21.23 16.99
N MET A 177 -26.37 -20.77 15.80
CA MET A 177 -27.74 -20.73 15.30
C MET A 177 -28.16 -22.01 14.55
N GLY A 178 -27.27 -23.01 14.44
CA GLY A 178 -27.52 -24.24 13.67
C GLY A 178 -27.60 -24.00 12.16
N LEU A 179 -27.01 -22.91 11.67
CA LEU A 179 -26.98 -22.51 10.25
C LEU A 179 -25.62 -22.85 9.63
N VAL A 180 -25.62 -23.17 8.34
CA VAL A 180 -24.39 -23.36 7.54
C VAL A 180 -24.16 -22.23 6.54
N ALA A 181 -25.18 -21.40 6.32
CA ALA A 181 -25.14 -20.25 5.43
C ALA A 181 -26.21 -19.24 5.86
N PHE A 182 -25.97 -17.98 5.52
CA PHE A 182 -26.94 -16.89 5.60
C PHE A 182 -26.87 -16.11 4.29
N VAL A 183 -28.03 -15.85 3.71
CA VAL A 183 -28.20 -15.01 2.51
C VAL A 183 -29.13 -13.89 2.92
N ALA A 184 -28.62 -12.67 2.98
CA ALA A 184 -29.43 -11.51 3.27
C ALA A 184 -30.44 -11.29 2.14
N ASP A 185 -31.68 -10.97 2.49
CA ASP A 185 -32.67 -10.50 1.53
C ASP A 185 -32.20 -9.15 0.95
N GLY A 186 -32.31 -9.01 -0.37
CA GLY A 186 -31.89 -7.83 -1.13
C GLY A 186 -33.04 -6.88 -1.41
#